data_AF-A0A6N9BJF9-F1
#
_entry.id   AF-A0A6N9BJF9-F1
#
_cell.length_a   1.000
_cell.length_b   1.000
_cell.length_c   1.000
_cell.angle_alpha   90.00
_cell.angle_beta   90.00
_cell.angle_gamma   90.00
#
_symmetry.space_group_name_H-M   'P 1'
#
loop_
_entity.id
_entity.type
_entity.pdbx_description
1 polymer ?
#
loop_
_entity_poly.entity_id
_entity_poly.type
_entity_poly.pdbx_seq_one_letter_code
_entity_poly.pdbx_strand_id
1 'polypeptide(L)'
;MLELYQIVLIVWVVFSWLAAFNVVNTSNGFVRTAMNVLWRLTEPALRPIRRFVPMISGLDFSPLILLLLIYFLRGVVGRMIHSMA
;
A
#
# COMPACT_ATOMS: atom_id res chain seq x y z
N MET A 1 -13.32 6.40 -16.77
CA MET A 1 -13.36 6.75 -15.33
C MET A 1 -12.65 5.72 -14.46
N LEU A 2 -12.85 4.41 -14.67
CA LEU A 2 -12.20 3.35 -13.88
C LEU A 2 -10.70 3.17 -14.17
N GLU A 3 -10.27 3.40 -15.41
CA GLU A 3 -8.86 3.27 -15.81
C GLU A 3 -7.95 4.35 -15.18
N LEU A 4 -8.46 5.56 -15.03
CA LEU A 4 -7.74 6.64 -14.34
C LEU A 4 -7.45 6.25 -12.89
N TYR A 5 -8.40 5.62 -12.22
CA TYR A 5 -8.24 5.14 -10.87
C TYR A 5 -7.19 4.02 -10.76
N GLN A 6 -7.14 3.11 -11.73
CA GLN A 6 -6.11 2.05 -11.80
C GLN A 6 -4.71 2.64 -12.01
N ILE A 7 -4.57 3.61 -12.91
CA ILE A 7 -3.29 4.29 -13.18
C ILE A 7 -2.79 5.01 -11.92
N VAL A 8 -3.67 5.73 -11.21
CA VAL A 8 -3.32 6.42 -9.95
C VAL A 8 -2.85 5.43 -8.88
N LEU A 9 -3.49 4.27 -8.78
CA LEU A 9 -3.12 3.21 -7.84
C LEU A 9 -1.73 2.63 -8.14
N ILE A 10 -1.44 2.39 -9.42
CA ILE A 10 -0.13 1.88 -9.85
C ILE A 10 0.97 2.92 -9.55
N VAL A 11 0.74 4.19 -9.86
CA VAL A 11 1.69 5.28 -9.57
C VAL A 11 1.99 5.38 -8.07
N TRP A 12 0.97 5.23 -7.22
CA TRP A 12 1.12 5.25 -5.77
C TRP A 12 1.98 4.09 -5.25
N VAL A 13 1.78 2.88 -5.78
CA VAL A 13 2.57 1.69 -5.41
C VAL A 13 4.04 1.87 -5.80
N VAL A 14 4.30 2.39 -7.01
CA VAL A 14 5.66 2.66 -7.47
C VAL A 14 6.34 3.72 -6.58
N PHE A 15 5.65 4.82 -6.26
CA PHE A 15 6.18 5.85 -5.37
C PHE A 15 6.48 5.33 -3.95
N SER A 16 5.63 4.45 -3.42
CA SER A 16 5.84 3.78 -2.13
C SER A 16 7.14 2.97 -2.12
N TRP A 17 7.44 2.23 -3.19
CA TRP A 17 8.68 1.48 -3.30
C TRP A 17 9.90 2.38 -3.50
N LEU A 18 9.79 3.43 -4.33
CA LEU A 18 10.88 4.40 -4.49
C LEU A 18 11.27 5.07 -3.16
N ALA A 19 10.31 5.39 -2.30
CA ALA A 19 10.59 5.92 -0.97
C ALA A 19 11.18 4.85 -0.03
N ALA A 20 10.68 3.62 -0.06
CA ALA A 20 11.12 2.53 0.81
C ALA A 20 12.55 2.04 0.51
N PHE A 21 12.99 2.11 -0.75
CA PHE A 21 14.37 1.78 -1.16
C PHE A 21 15.33 2.98 -1.11
N ASN A 22 14.93 4.09 -0.47
CA ASN A 22 15.73 5.33 -0.38
C ASN A 22 16.11 5.93 -1.76
N VAL A 23 15.32 5.63 -2.80
CA VAL A 23 15.46 6.24 -4.14
C VAL A 23 14.97 7.69 -4.13
N VAL A 24 14.08 8.04 -3.20
CA VAL A 24 13.60 9.41 -2.96
C VAL A 24 14.09 9.91 -1.61
N ASN A 25 14.64 11.13 -1.60
CA ASN A 25 15.27 11.69 -0.41
C ASN A 25 14.23 12.16 0.64
N THR A 26 14.04 11.35 1.68
CA THR A 26 13.16 11.61 2.84
C THR A 26 13.58 12.82 3.69
N SER A 27 14.75 13.41 3.42
CA SER A 27 15.18 14.64 4.09
C SER A 27 14.43 15.90 3.63
N ASN A 28 13.75 15.87 2.46
CA ASN A 28 12.96 17.00 1.97
C ASN A 28 11.66 17.17 2.78
N GLY A 29 11.39 18.39 3.26
CA GLY A 29 10.24 18.69 4.13
C GLY A 29 8.88 18.35 3.52
N PHE A 30 8.75 18.46 2.19
CA PHE A 30 7.53 18.07 1.47
C PHE A 30 7.32 16.55 1.49
N VAL A 31 8.36 15.78 1.18
CA VAL A 31 8.33 14.31 1.17
C VAL A 31 7.98 13.77 2.56
N ARG A 32 8.57 14.35 3.61
CA ARG A 32 8.31 13.99 5.01
C ARG A 32 6.85 14.21 5.41
N THR A 33 6.26 15.33 4.98
CA THR A 33 4.85 15.65 5.26
C THR A 33 3.93 14.67 4.54
N ALA A 34 4.17 14.41 3.26
CA ALA A 34 3.40 13.44 2.47
C ALA A 34 3.48 12.03 3.07
N MET A 35 4.68 11.57 3.46
CA MET A 35 4.86 10.28 4.12
C MET A 35 4.13 10.19 5.46
N ASN A 36 4.15 11.24 6.28
CA ASN A 36 3.42 11.26 7.55
C ASN A 36 1.90 11.16 7.35
N VAL A 37 1.35 11.83 6.34
CA VAL A 37 -0.08 11.74 6.00
C VAL A 37 -0.42 10.32 5.55
N LEU A 38 0.35 9.76 4.63
CA LEU A 38 0.16 8.39 4.14
C LEU A 38 0.27 7.36 5.25
N TRP A 39 1.24 7.53 6.17
CA TRP A 39 1.39 6.67 7.33
C TRP A 39 0.14 6.69 8.22
N ARG A 40 -0.36 7.88 8.57
CA ARG A 40 -1.55 8.02 9.43
C ARG A 40 -2.80 7.38 8.80
N LEU A 41 -2.94 7.49 7.48
CA LEU A 41 -4.06 6.87 6.76
C LEU A 41 -3.96 5.34 6.70
N THR A 42 -2.75 4.80 6.64
CA THR A 42 -2.51 3.36 6.49
C THR A 42 -2.33 2.63 7.82
N GLU A 43 -1.99 3.34 8.90
CA GLU A 43 -1.75 2.77 10.24
C GLU A 43 -2.89 1.89 10.77
N PRO A 44 -4.18 2.25 10.65
CA PRO A 44 -5.27 1.40 11.16
C PRO A 44 -5.31 0.01 10.50
N ALA A 45 -4.97 -0.07 9.20
CA ALA A 45 -4.95 -1.31 8.44
C ALA A 45 -3.61 -2.06 8.58
N LEU A 46 -2.49 -1.34 8.68
CA LEU A 46 -1.17 -1.93 8.83
C LEU A 46 -0.89 -2.42 10.25
N ARG A 47 -1.45 -1.77 11.28
CA ARG A 47 -1.26 -2.13 12.69
C ARG A 47 -1.63 -3.59 13.01
N PRO A 48 -2.76 -4.16 12.56
CA PRO A 48 -3.03 -5.58 12.78
C PRO A 48 -2.09 -6.48 11.98
N ILE A 49 -1.71 -6.11 10.76
CA ILE A 49 -0.79 -6.90 9.92
C ILE A 49 0.61 -6.98 10.55
N ARG A 50 1.11 -5.86 11.08
CA ARG A 50 2.38 -5.77 11.81
C ARG A 50 2.46 -6.64 13.06
N ARG A 51 1.32 -7.09 13.61
CA ARG A 51 1.32 -8.04 14.74
C ARG A 51 1.74 -9.45 14.30
N PHE A 52 1.59 -9.77 13.02
CA PHE A 52 1.91 -11.07 12.46
C PHE A 52 3.17 -11.04 11.58
N VAL A 53 3.51 -9.87 11.02
CA VAL A 53 4.67 -9.69 10.16
C VAL A 53 5.83 -9.09 10.96
N PRO A 54 6.90 -9.84 11.25
CA PRO A 54 8.08 -9.29 11.89
C PRO A 54 8.80 -8.30 10.97
N MET A 55 9.40 -7.25 11.54
CA MET A 55 10.33 -6.39 10.81
C MET A 55 11.60 -7.17 10.49
N ILE A 56 11.95 -7.27 9.21
CA ILE A 56 13.16 -7.95 8.76
C ILE A 56 14.14 -6.89 8.29
N SER A 57 15.33 -6.84 8.90
CA SER A 57 16.39 -5.89 8.52
C SER A 57 15.97 -4.41 8.60
N GLY A 58 15.09 -4.06 9.54
CA GLY A 58 14.55 -2.69 9.68
C GLY A 58 13.55 -2.28 8.58
N LEU A 59 13.20 -3.20 7.68
CA LEU A 59 12.19 -2.99 6.65
C LEU A 59 10.84 -3.54 7.12
N ASP A 60 9.80 -2.75 6.82
CA ASP A 60 8.41 -3.12 7.07
C ASP A 60 7.79 -3.73 5.80
N PHE A 61 7.54 -5.04 5.84
CA PHE A 61 6.89 -5.78 4.75
C PHE A 61 5.36 -5.72 4.80
N SER A 62 4.78 -5.16 5.87
CA SER A 62 3.32 -5.05 6.07
C SER A 62 2.59 -4.34 4.91
N PRO A 63 3.13 -3.27 4.30
CA PRO A 63 2.49 -2.61 3.16
C PRO A 63 2.32 -3.52 1.95
N LEU A 64 3.31 -4.39 1.67
CA LEU A 64 3.25 -5.36 0.58
C LEU A 64 2.14 -6.39 0.83
N ILE A 65 2.06 -6.91 2.06
CA ILE A 65 1.02 -7.87 2.46
C ILE A 65 -0.37 -7.23 2.37
N LEU A 66 -0.54 -5.99 2.84
CA LEU A 66 -1.80 -5.27 2.73
C LEU A 66 -2.23 -5.12 1.26
N LEU A 67 -1.28 -4.80 0.37
CA LEU A 67 -1.53 -4.69 -1.07
C LEU A 67 -2.06 -6.01 -1.66
N LEU A 68 -1.38 -7.11 -1.34
CA LEU A 68 -1.74 -8.44 -1.82
C LEU A 68 -3.14 -8.87 -1.32
N LEU A 69 -3.46 -8.58 -0.05
CA LEU A 69 -4.76 -8.85 0.53
C LEU A 69 -5.88 -8.08 -0.19
N ILE A 70 -5.65 -6.80 -0.53
CA ILE A 70 -6.61 -5.98 -1.27
C ILE A 70 -6.86 -6.55 -2.67
N TYR A 71 -5.82 -6.95 -3.41
CA TYR A 71 -5.97 -7.57 -4.72
C TYR A 71 -6.71 -8.91 -4.66
N PHE A 72 -6.36 -9.74 -3.66
CA PHE A 72 -7.04 -11.01 -3.43
C PHE A 72 -8.53 -10.83 -3.16
N LEU A 73 -8.88 -9.94 -2.22
CA LEU A 73 -10.28 -9.65 -1.88
C LEU A 73 -11.05 -9.11 -3.08
N ARG A 74 -10.47 -8.18 -3.87
CA ARG A 74 -11.09 -7.70 -5.11
C ARG A 74 -11.33 -8.81 -6.13
N GLY A 75 -10.37 -9.71 -6.30
CA GLY A 75 -10.49 -10.84 -7.22
C GLY A 75 -11.55 -11.85 -6.78
N VAL A 76 -11.62 -12.16 -5.48
CA VAL A 76 -12.62 -13.08 -4.93
C VAL A 76 -14.02 -12.47 -5.00
N VAL A 77 -14.18 -11.24 -4.51
CA VAL A 77 -15.48 -10.54 -4.53
C VAL A 77 -15.95 -10.30 -5.96
N GLY A 78 -15.07 -9.87 -6.87
CA GLY A 78 -15.41 -9.67 -8.28
C GLY A 78 -15.86 -10.96 -8.97
N ARG A 79 -15.23 -12.10 -8.66
CA ARG A 79 -15.65 -13.41 -9.18
C ARG A 79 -16.98 -13.88 -8.57
N MET A 80 -17.21 -13.65 -7.29
CA MET A 80 -18.48 -13.98 -6.62
C MET A 80 -19.64 -13.17 -7.19
N ILE A 81 -19.44 -11.87 -7.44
CA ILE A 81 -20.47 -11.02 -8.05
C ILE A 81 -20.78 -11.50 -9.48
N HIS A 82 -19.75 -11.84 -10.27
CA HIS A 82 -19.96 -12.39 -11.61
C HIS A 82 -20.61 -13.77 -11.64
N SER A 83 -20.46 -14.60 -10.61
CA SER A 83 -21.11 -15.92 -10.57
C SER A 83 -22.55 -15.87 -10.05
N MET A 84 -22.99 -14.73 -9.51
CA MET A 84 -24.35 -14.50 -9.00
C MET A 84 -25.24 -13.73 -10.00
N ALA A 85 -24.65 -13.18 -11.07
CA ALA A 85 -25.33 -12.53 -12.18
C ALA A 85 -25.49 -13.49 -13.37
#